data_AF-A0A8T4AAB7-F1
#
_entry.id   AF-A0A8T4AAB7-F1
#
_cell.length_a   1.000
_cell.length_b   1.000
_cell.length_c   1.000
_cell.angle_alpha   90.00
_cell.angle_beta   90.00
_cell.angle_gamma   90.00
#
_symmetry.space_group_name_H-M   'P 1'
#
loop_
_entity.id
_entity.type
_entity.pdbx_description
1 polymer ?
#
loop_
_entity_poly.entity_id
_entity_poly.type
_entity_poly.pdbx_seq_one_letter_code
_entity_poly.pdbx_strand_id
1 'polypeptide(L)'
;MGYRLRDVINGVDYHDLQKLKNDLANGGLHLRKFVDQKIAEHERKHECICAGCQATIDQYSTTNYTLIFGPDDLKRKATFCALDCLKYFILS
;
A
#
# COMPACT_ATOMS: atom_id res chain seq x y z
N MET A 1 -4.15 7.08 -13.71
CA MET A 1 -4.76 6.22 -14.74
C MET A 1 -5.33 4.97 -14.08
N GLY A 2 -6.65 4.80 -14.05
CA GLY A 2 -7.27 3.57 -13.57
C GLY A 2 -7.28 2.53 -14.69
N TYR A 3 -6.47 1.47 -14.56
CA TYR A 3 -6.54 0.33 -15.48
C TYR A 3 -7.89 -0.36 -15.26
N ARG A 4 -8.69 -0.51 -16.32
CA ARG A 4 -9.94 -1.28 -16.21
C ARG A 4 -9.53 -2.74 -16.08
N LEU A 5 -10.12 -3.46 -15.14
CA LEU A 5 -9.83 -4.89 -14.91
C LEU A 5 -9.90 -5.72 -16.21
N ARG A 6 -10.73 -5.30 -17.18
CA ARG A 6 -10.80 -5.88 -18.53
C ARG A 6 -9.48 -5.86 -19.29
N ASP A 7 -8.73 -4.76 -19.23
CA ASP A 7 -7.47 -4.63 -19.98
C ASP A 7 -6.40 -5.55 -19.41
N VAL A 8 -6.43 -5.80 -18.10
CA VAL A 8 -5.57 -6.78 -17.43
C VAL A 8 -5.94 -8.19 -17.87
N ILE A 9 -7.23 -8.53 -17.88
CA ILE A 9 -7.71 -9.87 -18.30
C ILE A 9 -7.36 -10.17 -19.77
N ASN A 10 -7.41 -9.16 -20.65
CA ASN A 10 -7.05 -9.31 -22.06
C ASN A 10 -5.58 -9.68 -22.29
N GLY A 11 -4.70 -9.41 -21.33
CA GLY A 11 -3.27 -9.74 -21.40
C GLY A 11 -2.89 -11.07 -20.75
N VAL A 12 -3.85 -11.85 -20.23
CA VAL A 12 -3.59 -13.11 -19.52
C VAL A 12 -3.75 -14.30 -20.44
N ASP A 13 -2.78 -15.22 -20.42
CA ASP A 13 -2.82 -16.47 -21.17
C ASP A 13 -3.98 -17.39 -20.78
N TYR A 14 -4.43 -18.23 -21.72
CA TYR A 14 -5.57 -19.13 -21.54
C TYR A 14 -5.49 -20.02 -20.29
N HIS A 15 -4.29 -20.53 -19.98
CA HIS A 15 -4.06 -21.38 -18.81
C HIS A 15 -4.25 -20.61 -17.50
N ASP A 16 -3.83 -19.35 -17.45
CA ASP A 16 -3.98 -18.52 -16.26
C ASP A 16 -5.40 -17.95 -16.15
N LEU A 17 -6.10 -17.72 -17.27
CA LEU A 17 -7.54 -17.43 -17.29
C LEU A 17 -8.36 -18.60 -16.72
N GLN A 18 -8.00 -19.84 -17.04
CA GLN A 18 -8.62 -21.05 -16.47
C GLN A 18 -8.44 -21.12 -14.94
N LYS A 19 -7.23 -20.83 -14.44
CA LYS A 19 -6.97 -20.75 -13.00
C LYS A 19 -7.76 -19.62 -12.34
N LEU A 20 -7.79 -18.45 -12.95
CA LEU A 20 -8.53 -17.29 -12.46
C LEU A 20 -10.03 -17.62 -12.35
N LYS A 21 -10.59 -18.30 -13.36
CA LYS A 21 -11.98 -18.77 -13.35
C LYS A 21 -12.25 -19.73 -12.19
N ASN A 22 -11.36 -20.70 -11.95
CA ASN A 22 -11.51 -21.64 -10.84
C ASN A 22 -11.36 -20.97 -9.47
N ASP A 23 -10.44 -20.02 -9.32
CA ASP A 23 -10.29 -19.27 -8.07
C ASP A 23 -11.54 -18.42 -7.79
N LEU A 24 -12.05 -17.70 -8.81
CA LEU A 24 -13.30 -16.94 -8.70
C LEU A 24 -14.50 -17.83 -8.34
N ALA A 25 -14.60 -19.03 -8.94
CA ALA A 25 -15.64 -19.99 -8.61
C ALA A 25 -15.56 -20.49 -7.16
N ASN A 26 -14.35 -20.57 -6.60
CA ASN A 26 -14.09 -20.93 -5.20
C ASN A 26 -14.14 -19.72 -4.23
N GLY A 27 -14.71 -18.59 -4.66
CA GLY A 27 -14.85 -17.38 -3.83
C GLY A 27 -13.65 -16.43 -3.87
N GLY A 28 -12.74 -16.61 -4.82
CA GLY A 28 -11.60 -15.72 -5.08
C GLY A 28 -10.56 -15.74 -3.97
N LEU A 29 -10.34 -16.87 -3.31
CA LEU A 29 -9.49 -16.94 -2.11
C LEU A 29 -8.03 -16.54 -2.39
N HIS A 30 -7.46 -17.01 -3.51
CA HIS A 30 -6.10 -16.65 -3.88
C HIS A 30 -6.02 -15.20 -4.34
N LEU A 31 -6.98 -14.74 -5.16
CA LEU A 31 -7.03 -13.35 -5.62
C LEU A 31 -7.16 -12.38 -4.44
N ARG A 32 -8.02 -12.71 -3.48
CA ARG A 32 -8.25 -11.91 -2.28
C ARG A 32 -6.99 -11.84 -1.41
N LYS A 33 -6.35 -12.98 -1.13
CA LYS A 33 -5.06 -12.99 -0.41
C LYS A 33 -4.00 -12.16 -1.13
N PHE A 34 -3.94 -12.23 -2.46
CA PHE A 34 -2.98 -11.47 -3.25
C PHE A 34 -3.26 -9.96 -3.18
N VAL A 35 -4.53 -9.55 -3.27
CA VAL A 35 -4.95 -8.16 -3.10
C VAL A 35 -4.66 -7.67 -1.68
N ASP A 36 -5.02 -8.44 -0.65
CA ASP A 36 -4.74 -8.10 0.74
C ASP A 36 -3.24 -7.95 1.00
N GLN A 37 -2.41 -8.85 0.42
CA GLN A 37 -0.96 -8.75 0.50
C GLN A 37 -0.43 -7.50 -0.20
N LYS A 38 -0.94 -7.17 -1.39
CA LYS A 38 -0.55 -5.96 -2.12
C LYS A 38 -0.96 -4.69 -1.39
N ILE A 39 -2.16 -4.68 -0.80
CA ILE A 39 -2.61 -3.58 0.07
C ILE A 39 -1.65 -3.46 1.26
N ALA A 40 -1.35 -4.56 1.96
CA ALA A 40 -0.41 -4.54 3.07
C ALA A 40 1.01 -4.07 2.65
N GLU A 41 1.49 -4.45 1.46
CA GLU A 41 2.76 -3.96 0.90
C GLU A 41 2.71 -2.44 0.64
N HIS A 42 1.65 -1.96 0.00
CA HIS A 42 1.42 -0.53 -0.18
C HIS A 42 1.26 0.20 1.15
N GLU A 43 0.70 -0.46 2.14
CA GLU A 43 0.50 0.14 3.45
C GLU A 43 1.80 0.27 4.24
N ARG A 44 2.70 -0.71 4.08
CA ARG A 44 4.03 -0.76 4.69
C ARG A 44 5.04 0.14 3.99
N LYS A 45 4.80 0.53 2.73
CA LYS A 45 5.65 1.52 2.06
C LYS A 45 5.54 2.85 2.78
N HIS A 46 6.59 3.17 3.53
CA HIS A 46 6.77 4.48 4.11
C HIS A 46 6.93 5.51 2.98
N GLU A 47 6.34 6.69 3.16
CA GLU A 47 6.71 7.87 2.35
C GLU A 47 8.24 8.05 2.36
N CYS A 48 8.82 8.32 1.20
CA CYS A 48 10.27 8.46 1.03
C CYS A 48 10.80 9.79 1.56
N ILE A 49 9.91 10.65 2.05
CA ILE A 49 10.19 12.01 2.47
C ILE A 49 9.64 12.18 3.88
N CYS A 50 10.47 12.71 4.77
CA CYS A 50 10.05 13.06 6.11
C CYS A 50 9.05 14.22 6.07
N ALA A 51 7.86 14.02 6.63
CA ALA A 51 6.84 15.05 6.72
C ALA A 51 7.25 16.23 7.64
N GLY A 52 8.20 16.01 8.56
CA GLY A 52 8.72 17.05 9.45
C GLY A 52 9.85 17.89 8.86
N CYS A 53 10.90 17.25 8.33
CA CYS A 53 12.12 17.92 7.90
C CYS A 53 12.45 17.78 6.40
N GLN A 54 11.57 17.13 5.62
CA GLN A 54 11.72 16.90 4.18
C GLN A 54 12.96 16.09 3.77
N ALA A 55 13.67 15.47 4.73
CA ALA A 55 14.77 14.58 4.46
C ALA A 55 14.30 13.28 3.78
N THR A 56 15.14 12.71 2.93
CA THR A 56 14.90 11.41 2.31
C THR A 56 14.93 10.30 3.36
N ILE A 57 13.92 9.45 3.34
CA ILE A 57 13.77 8.29 4.21
C ILE A 57 13.98 7.02 3.39
N ASP A 58 14.81 6.11 3.90
CA ASP A 58 14.87 4.75 3.37
C ASP A 58 13.55 4.04 3.69
N GLN A 59 12.82 3.69 2.64
CA GLN A 59 11.49 3.05 2.71
C GLN A 59 11.52 1.68 3.39
N TYR A 60 12.70 1.06 3.53
CA TYR A 60 12.89 -0.25 4.14
C TYR A 60 13.50 -0.18 5.54
N SER A 61 13.84 1.02 6.03
CA SER A 61 14.38 1.18 7.38
C SER A 61 13.31 0.97 8.46
N THR A 62 13.66 0.23 9.51
CA THR A 62 12.81 -0.02 10.68
C THR A 62 12.85 1.12 11.70
N THR A 63 13.70 2.12 11.51
CA THR A 63 13.87 3.25 12.44
C THR A 63 12.96 4.44 12.13
N ASN A 64 12.05 4.29 11.17
CA ASN A 64 11.11 5.34 10.78
C ASN A 64 9.81 5.27 11.58
N TYR A 65 9.18 6.42 11.75
CA TYR A 65 7.88 6.52 12.41
C TYR A 65 6.82 6.91 11.38
N THR A 66 5.67 6.23 11.36
CA THR A 66 4.56 6.60 10.48
C THR A 66 3.31 6.87 11.29
N LEU A 67 2.73 8.04 11.09
CA LEU A 67 1.43 8.43 11.62
C LEU A 67 0.36 8.21 10.54
N ILE A 68 -0.67 7.44 10.87
CA ILE A 68 -1.85 7.25 10.01
C ILE A 68 -3.02 7.99 10.65
N PHE A 69 -3.67 8.88 9.90
CA PHE A 69 -4.73 9.74 10.42
C PHE A 69 -5.81 10.03 9.37
N GLY A 70 -7.02 10.36 9.83
CA GLY A 70 -8.19 10.57 8.99
C GLY A 70 -9.23 9.45 9.09
N PRO A 71 -10.44 9.64 8.53
CA PRO A 71 -11.49 8.62 8.49
C PRO A 71 -11.08 7.45 7.58
N ASP A 72 -11.73 6.29 7.73
CA ASP A 72 -11.32 5.05 7.07
C ASP A 72 -11.16 5.17 5.53
N ASP A 73 -12.05 5.92 4.88
CA ASP A 73 -12.02 6.17 3.44
C ASP A 73 -10.98 7.22 3.01
N LEU A 74 -10.41 7.99 3.93
CA LEU A 74 -9.47 9.10 3.65
C LEU A 74 -8.23 9.05 4.55
N LYS A 75 -7.77 7.84 4.89
CA LYS A 75 -6.53 7.67 5.66
C LYS A 75 -5.36 8.31 4.92
N ARG A 76 -4.71 9.25 5.58
CA ARG A 76 -3.44 9.85 5.18
C ARG A 76 -2.31 9.28 6.00
N LYS A 77 -1.11 9.31 5.43
CA LYS A 77 0.12 8.84 6.06
C LYS A 77 1.15 9.94 6.06
N ALA A 78 1.83 10.10 7.19
CA ALA A 78 3.02 10.94 7.31
C ALA A 78 4.14 10.10 7.90
N THR A 79 5.27 10.03 7.22
CA THR A 79 6.48 9.33 7.71
C THR A 79 7.47 10.35 8.27
N PHE A 80 8.16 9.99 9.34
CA PHE A 80 9.16 10.80 10.01
C PHE A 80 10.45 10.00 10.17
N CYS A 81 11.59 10.63 9.85
CA CYS A 81 12.91 10.01 9.96
C CYS A 81 13.37 9.82 11.40
N ALA A 82 12.79 10.56 12.34
CA ALA A 82 13.13 10.51 13.77
C ALA A 82 11.92 10.85 14.63
N LEU A 83 11.97 10.45 15.90
CA LEU A 83 10.94 10.74 16.90
C LEU A 83 10.73 12.24 17.08
N ASP A 84 11.79 13.05 16.98
CA ASP A 84 11.69 14.50 17.15
C ASP A 84 10.90 15.16 16.00
N CYS A 85 11.03 14.66 14.78
CA CYS A 85 10.23 15.12 13.63
C CYS A 85 8.75 14.79 13.82
N LEU A 86 8.44 13.61 14.37
CA LEU A 86 7.07 13.24 14.73
C LEU A 86 6.51 14.15 15.83
N LYS A 87 7.27 14.37 16.91
CA LYS A 87 6.87 15.24 18.03
C LYS A 87 6.61 16.66 17.57
N TYR A 88 7.51 17.22 16.76
CA TYR A 88 7.34 18.55 16.18
C TYR A 88 6.02 18.64 15.40
N PHE A 89 5.76 17.67 14.53
CA PHE A 89 4.53 17.64 13.72
C PHE A 89 3.24 17.54 14.55
N ILE A 90 3.24 16.80 15.66
CA ILE A 90 2.05 16.65 16.53
C ILE A 90 1.81 17.88 17.40
N LEU A 91 2.88 18.58 17.79
CA LEU A 91 2.81 19.75 18.68
C LEU A 91 2.66 21.09 17.92
N SER A 92 2.75 21.07 16.58
CA SER A 92 2.52 22.21 15.70
C SER A 92 1.03 22.39 15.42
#